data_AF-A0A1G4H099-F1
#
_entry.id   AF-A0A1G4H099-F1
#
_cell.length_a   1.000
_cell.length_b   1.000
_cell.length_c   1.000
_cell.angle_alpha   90.00
_cell.angle_beta   90.00
_cell.angle_gamma   90.00
#
_symmetry.space_group_name_H-M   'P 1'
#
loop_
_entity.id
_entity.type
_entity.pdbx_description
1 polymer ?
#
loop_
_entity_poly.entity_id
_entity_poly.type
_entity_poly.pdbx_seq_one_letter_code
_entity_poly.pdbx_strand_id
1 'polypeptide(L)'
;MNTKNVTREEKKKEKELNEARKAGKIEALKDEEGNDINPHMPQYIIKAPWYLNQTKPGLKHQRYRGTEKVKIEEERNKKVYVKNLKHISDFCKNCGSATHKEKDCLERTRKKKLNFANRQNEEDFVCLTQDLGYDGNRDRWVGYDPENFEQVYREYEKIVEEKKKRKAEELKQKYERKASAGKKRRGGVSGDGGGSGHGGVDDANDHSRSDSDNEEDEADLGDDAPKGATGADDPQKSSVNAGNLNASEKHRNVARNLRIREDTAKYLYNLSLNSAFYDPKSRSMREDPFATTRGNLPEDSNHYKGENYYNNTDEAIESKKLEIFAWETYKRGENVHFNAQPTQLELLYKEFLAKKKKLIKKKEEGILKKYKCEDAVGTDGPVGEELSQSEVYTEYKPVDQIDSKVKRVKILSRYEEDVHLFEHSSVFGSYYDREKGKWGYRCCRSTDRFQKCFSA
;
A
#
# COMPACT_ATOMS: atom_id res chain seq x y z
N MET A 1 -50.11 14.71 -9.22
CA MET A 1 -51.11 14.85 -10.30
C MET A 1 -50.62 15.90 -11.29
N ASN A 2 -50.35 15.49 -12.54
CA ASN A 2 -50.40 16.30 -13.77
C ASN A 2 -49.93 15.42 -14.93
N THR A 3 -50.74 14.44 -15.32
CA THR A 3 -50.58 13.77 -16.61
C THR A 3 -51.10 14.71 -17.68
N LYS A 4 -50.29 15.72 -18.04
CA LYS A 4 -50.45 16.36 -19.35
C LYS A 4 -50.38 15.24 -20.38
N ASN A 5 -51.37 15.14 -21.26
CA ASN A 5 -51.38 14.16 -22.33
C ASN A 5 -50.15 14.39 -23.22
N VAL A 6 -49.09 13.62 -22.96
CA VAL A 6 -47.83 13.68 -23.72
C VAL A 6 -48.16 13.41 -25.18
N THR A 7 -47.81 14.35 -26.04
CA THR A 7 -48.08 14.27 -27.48
C THR A 7 -47.37 13.05 -28.09
N ARG A 8 -47.88 12.54 -29.22
CA ARG A 8 -47.26 11.38 -29.90
C ARG A 8 -45.80 11.65 -30.27
N GLU A 9 -45.50 12.89 -30.65
CA GLU A 9 -44.14 13.33 -31.00
C GLU A 9 -43.22 13.34 -29.80
N GLU A 10 -43.67 13.83 -28.64
CA GLU A 10 -42.89 13.79 -27.40
C GLU A 10 -42.60 12.36 -26.95
N LYS A 11 -43.57 11.44 -27.05
CA LYS A 11 -43.33 10.00 -26.77
C LYS A 11 -42.32 9.39 -27.73
N LYS A 12 -42.35 9.78 -29.01
CA LYS A 12 -41.38 9.33 -30.01
C LYS A 12 -39.99 9.84 -29.67
N LYS A 13 -39.87 11.15 -29.36
CA LYS A 13 -38.62 11.78 -28.90
C LYS A 13 -38.08 11.12 -27.64
N GLU A 14 -38.92 10.81 -26.64
CA GLU A 14 -38.49 10.13 -25.40
C GLU A 14 -37.97 8.70 -25.68
N LYS A 15 -38.59 7.98 -26.63
CA LYS A 15 -38.12 6.65 -27.05
C LYS A 15 -36.78 6.74 -27.79
N GLU A 16 -36.67 7.60 -28.78
CA GLU A 16 -35.44 7.83 -29.54
C GLU A 16 -34.30 8.28 -28.61
N LEU A 17 -34.60 9.14 -27.63
CA LEU A 17 -33.64 9.60 -26.64
C LEU A 17 -33.21 8.45 -25.70
N ASN A 18 -34.15 7.59 -25.28
CA ASN A 18 -33.82 6.41 -24.49
C ASN A 18 -33.01 5.37 -25.29
N GLU A 19 -33.28 5.20 -26.57
CA GLU A 19 -32.49 4.34 -27.47
C GLU A 19 -31.08 4.90 -27.67
N ALA A 20 -30.96 6.20 -27.87
CA ALA A 20 -29.67 6.87 -27.98
C ALA A 20 -28.86 6.80 -26.67
N ARG A 21 -29.53 6.87 -25.50
CA ARG A 21 -28.90 6.63 -24.18
C ARG A 21 -28.44 5.19 -24.03
N LYS A 22 -29.26 4.21 -24.41
CA LYS A 22 -28.87 2.78 -24.41
C LYS A 22 -27.72 2.49 -25.37
N ALA A 23 -27.61 3.27 -26.45
CA ALA A 23 -26.48 3.20 -27.37
C ALA A 23 -25.25 3.99 -26.88
N GLY A 24 -25.31 4.64 -25.71
CA GLY A 24 -24.21 5.44 -25.15
C GLY A 24 -23.90 6.74 -25.91
N LYS A 25 -24.78 7.20 -26.81
CA LYS A 25 -24.60 8.45 -27.58
C LYS A 25 -24.99 9.70 -26.80
N ILE A 26 -25.87 9.55 -25.81
CA ILE A 26 -26.40 10.62 -24.98
C ILE A 26 -26.13 10.26 -23.52
N GLU A 27 -25.83 11.27 -22.70
CA GLU A 27 -25.65 11.13 -21.26
C GLU A 27 -26.84 10.46 -20.57
N ALA A 28 -26.52 9.72 -19.50
CA ALA A 28 -27.51 9.07 -18.67
C ALA A 28 -28.46 10.08 -18.02
N LEU A 29 -29.66 9.62 -17.70
CA LEU A 29 -30.62 10.42 -16.96
C LEU A 29 -30.13 10.55 -15.50
N LYS A 30 -30.03 11.76 -14.96
CA LYS A 30 -29.65 11.99 -13.56
C LYS A 30 -30.87 11.97 -12.64
N ASP A 31 -30.72 11.40 -11.45
CA ASP A 31 -31.75 11.40 -10.41
C ASP A 31 -31.77 12.73 -9.61
N GLU A 32 -32.58 12.80 -8.55
CA GLU A 32 -32.65 13.95 -7.64
C GLU A 32 -31.37 14.16 -6.80
N GLU A 33 -30.58 13.10 -6.60
CA GLU A 33 -29.33 13.09 -5.83
C GLU A 33 -28.11 13.35 -6.73
N GLY A 34 -28.31 13.50 -8.04
CA GLY A 34 -27.26 13.72 -9.04
C GLY A 34 -26.58 12.44 -9.54
N ASN A 35 -27.05 11.25 -9.15
CA ASN A 35 -26.53 9.98 -9.62
C ASN A 35 -27.09 9.63 -11.00
N ASP A 36 -26.24 9.02 -11.83
CA ASP A 36 -26.63 8.55 -13.16
C ASP A 36 -27.49 7.28 -13.09
N ILE A 37 -28.65 7.30 -13.74
CA ILE A 37 -29.55 6.15 -13.86
C ILE A 37 -29.17 5.35 -15.10
N ASN A 38 -28.86 4.06 -14.89
CA ASN A 38 -28.52 3.15 -15.97
C ASN A 38 -29.65 3.09 -17.03
N PRO A 39 -29.39 3.48 -18.30
CA PRO A 39 -30.39 3.49 -19.38
C PRO A 39 -30.96 2.13 -19.76
N HIS A 40 -30.27 1.04 -19.41
CA HIS A 40 -30.73 -0.33 -19.70
C HIS A 40 -31.76 -0.82 -18.68
N MET A 41 -31.96 -0.12 -17.57
CA MET A 41 -32.97 -0.47 -16.59
C MET A 41 -34.38 -0.22 -17.18
N PRO A 42 -35.30 -1.18 -17.07
CA PRO A 42 -36.62 -1.03 -17.66
C PRO A 42 -37.41 0.10 -16.99
N GLN A 43 -38.25 0.78 -17.78
CA GLN A 43 -38.97 1.99 -17.35
C GLN A 43 -39.84 1.79 -16.11
N TYR A 44 -40.41 0.58 -15.91
CA TYR A 44 -41.27 0.29 -14.76
C TYR A 44 -40.51 0.22 -13.43
N ILE A 45 -39.18 0.03 -13.45
CA ILE A 45 -38.32 0.10 -12.25
C ILE A 45 -37.89 1.54 -11.98
N ILE A 46 -37.64 2.32 -13.04
CA ILE A 46 -37.19 3.72 -12.93
C ILE A 46 -38.33 4.64 -12.48
N LYS A 47 -39.54 4.43 -13.00
CA LYS A 47 -40.70 5.29 -12.73
C LYS A 47 -41.29 4.90 -11.38
N ALA A 48 -41.16 5.81 -10.41
CA ALA A 48 -41.76 5.63 -9.11
C ALA A 48 -43.30 5.54 -9.22
N PRO A 49 -43.93 4.59 -8.51
CA PRO A 49 -45.37 4.52 -8.40
C PRO A 49 -45.98 5.81 -7.82
N TRP A 50 -47.22 6.10 -8.21
CA TRP A 50 -47.91 7.35 -7.87
C TRP A 50 -48.02 7.61 -6.35
N TYR A 51 -48.09 6.56 -5.52
CA TYR A 51 -48.23 6.66 -4.06
C TYR A 51 -46.93 7.07 -3.34
N LEU A 52 -45.80 7.14 -4.05
CA LEU A 52 -44.50 7.53 -3.49
C LEU A 52 -44.15 9.01 -3.73
N ASN A 53 -45.02 9.78 -4.39
CA ASN A 53 -44.90 11.22 -4.65
C ASN A 53 -43.54 11.70 -5.20
N GLN A 54 -42.78 10.81 -5.86
CA GLN A 54 -41.55 11.16 -6.57
C GLN A 54 -41.94 11.70 -7.95
N THR A 55 -41.58 12.97 -8.23
CA THR A 55 -41.91 13.62 -9.50
C THR A 55 -40.86 13.37 -10.58
N LYS A 56 -39.61 13.13 -10.17
CA LYS A 56 -38.52 12.76 -11.08
C LYS A 56 -38.30 11.25 -11.12
N PRO A 57 -37.90 10.69 -12.27
CA PRO A 57 -37.42 9.31 -12.37
C PRO A 57 -36.22 9.08 -11.45
N GLY A 58 -36.22 8.00 -10.69
CA GLY A 58 -35.20 7.74 -9.67
C GLY A 58 -35.40 6.40 -8.95
N LEU A 59 -34.32 5.86 -8.37
CA LEU A 59 -34.31 4.53 -7.76
C LEU A 59 -34.56 4.51 -6.25
N LYS A 60 -34.83 5.67 -5.66
CA LYS A 60 -35.05 5.82 -4.22
C LYS A 60 -36.19 4.96 -3.68
N HIS A 61 -37.24 4.72 -4.48
CA HIS A 61 -38.35 3.86 -4.08
C HIS A 61 -38.04 2.35 -4.12
N GLN A 62 -37.00 1.94 -4.85
CA GLN A 62 -36.53 0.55 -4.90
C GLN A 62 -35.53 0.24 -3.78
N ARG A 63 -34.95 1.28 -3.15
CA ARG A 63 -34.06 1.10 -1.99
C ARG A 63 -34.84 0.53 -0.82
N TYR A 64 -34.21 -0.40 -0.12
CA TYR A 64 -34.77 -1.04 1.07
C TYR A 64 -35.17 0.01 2.13
N ARG A 65 -36.44 0.00 2.54
CA ARG A 65 -36.94 0.76 3.70
C ARG A 65 -36.88 -0.14 4.92
N GLY A 66 -35.69 -0.28 5.49
CA GLY A 66 -35.50 -1.12 6.67
C GLY A 66 -36.21 -0.57 7.90
N THR A 67 -36.90 -1.46 8.61
CA THR A 67 -37.03 -1.33 10.07
C THR A 67 -35.63 -1.39 10.67
N GLU A 68 -35.38 -0.64 11.74
CA GLU A 68 -34.07 -0.58 12.39
C GLU A 68 -33.57 -2.00 12.70
N LYS A 69 -32.46 -2.39 12.08
CA LYS A 69 -31.83 -3.69 12.33
C LYS A 69 -31.24 -3.63 13.72
N VAL A 70 -31.74 -4.47 14.62
CA VAL A 70 -31.22 -4.50 15.97
C VAL A 70 -30.07 -5.48 16.10
N LYS A 71 -29.10 -5.15 16.97
CA LYS A 71 -27.92 -5.97 17.19
C LYS A 71 -28.32 -7.25 17.93
N ILE A 72 -27.86 -8.38 17.40
CA ILE A 72 -28.16 -9.72 17.90
C ILE A 72 -27.72 -9.90 19.36
N GLU A 73 -26.58 -9.30 19.74
CA GLU A 73 -25.95 -9.43 21.06
C GLU A 73 -26.75 -8.77 22.19
N GLU A 74 -27.49 -7.70 21.91
CA GLU A 74 -28.04 -6.82 22.96
C GLU A 74 -29.47 -7.20 23.39
N GLU A 75 -30.15 -8.07 22.63
CA GLU A 75 -31.61 -8.17 22.73
C GLU A 75 -32.17 -9.57 22.99
N ARG A 76 -31.39 -10.62 22.74
CA ARG A 76 -31.83 -11.96 23.12
C ARG A 76 -31.54 -12.19 24.60
N ASN A 77 -32.58 -12.44 25.38
CA ASN A 77 -32.52 -12.61 26.84
C ASN A 77 -32.16 -11.35 27.62
N LYS A 78 -32.43 -10.15 27.06
CA LYS A 78 -32.28 -8.89 27.81
C LYS A 78 -33.13 -8.95 29.07
N LYS A 79 -32.46 -8.93 30.23
CA LYS A 79 -33.10 -8.93 31.54
C LYS A 79 -33.62 -7.52 31.82
N VAL A 80 -34.94 -7.36 31.74
CA VAL A 80 -35.60 -6.13 32.19
C VAL A 80 -36.00 -6.32 33.64
N TYR A 81 -35.30 -5.63 34.53
CA TYR A 81 -35.57 -5.68 35.97
C TYR A 81 -36.85 -4.91 36.29
N VAL A 82 -37.80 -5.57 36.94
CA VAL A 82 -39.08 -4.98 37.33
C VAL A 82 -38.90 -4.31 38.69
N LYS A 83 -38.74 -2.98 38.72
CA LYS A 83 -38.63 -2.24 39.98
C LYS A 83 -40.01 -2.05 40.63
N ASN A 84 -40.16 -2.59 41.84
CA ASN A 84 -41.09 -2.23 42.92
C ASN A 84 -42.32 -1.39 42.53
N LEU A 85 -43.38 -2.06 42.04
CA LEU A 85 -44.70 -1.43 41.99
C LEU A 85 -45.31 -1.51 43.40
N LYS A 86 -45.47 -0.36 44.06
CA LYS A 86 -46.29 -0.26 45.26
C LYS A 86 -47.71 -0.68 44.86
N HIS A 87 -48.20 -1.81 45.37
CA HIS A 87 -49.54 -2.40 45.15
C HIS A 87 -49.72 -3.34 43.93
N ILE A 88 -48.95 -4.45 43.86
CA ILE A 88 -49.27 -5.59 42.98
C ILE A 88 -50.04 -6.65 43.77
N SER A 89 -51.26 -6.98 43.35
CA SER A 89 -52.05 -8.09 43.91
C SER A 89 -51.62 -9.46 43.36
N ASP A 90 -51.06 -9.46 42.15
CA ASP A 90 -50.75 -10.64 41.36
C ASP A 90 -49.25 -10.93 41.44
N PHE A 91 -48.84 -11.63 42.50
CA PHE A 91 -47.47 -12.11 42.71
C PHE A 91 -47.45 -13.63 42.95
N CYS A 92 -46.30 -14.25 42.73
CA CYS A 92 -46.10 -15.65 43.03
C CYS A 92 -46.17 -15.90 44.54
N LYS A 93 -47.19 -16.64 44.99
CA LYS A 93 -47.37 -16.98 46.42
C LYS A 93 -46.29 -17.92 46.97
N ASN A 94 -45.43 -18.50 46.11
CA ASN A 94 -44.35 -19.38 46.52
C ASN A 94 -43.06 -18.62 46.85
N CYS A 95 -42.52 -17.84 45.91
CA CYS A 95 -41.27 -17.10 46.05
C CYS A 95 -41.45 -15.59 46.34
N GLY A 96 -42.64 -15.04 46.07
CA GLY A 96 -42.95 -13.62 46.27
C GLY A 96 -42.61 -12.72 45.08
N SER A 97 -42.17 -13.28 43.95
CA SER A 97 -41.83 -12.56 42.72
C SER A 97 -43.06 -12.02 41.98
N ALA A 98 -42.93 -10.87 41.33
CA ALA A 98 -43.99 -10.28 40.50
C ALA A 98 -43.95 -10.72 39.02
N THR A 99 -42.93 -11.48 38.60
CA THR A 99 -42.68 -11.78 37.17
C THR A 99 -43.47 -12.98 36.66
N HIS A 100 -43.91 -13.89 37.54
CA HIS A 100 -44.55 -15.15 37.17
C HIS A 100 -45.62 -15.58 38.19
N LYS A 101 -46.44 -16.57 37.81
CA LYS A 101 -47.49 -17.16 38.67
C LYS A 101 -46.94 -18.33 39.49
N GLU A 102 -47.69 -18.76 40.51
CA GLU A 102 -47.29 -19.87 41.38
C GLU A 102 -46.98 -21.18 40.64
N LYS A 103 -47.69 -21.46 39.54
CA LYS A 103 -47.50 -22.67 38.73
C LYS A 103 -46.18 -22.68 37.95
N ASP A 104 -45.71 -21.51 37.57
CA ASP A 104 -44.50 -21.31 36.74
C ASP A 104 -43.29 -20.97 37.62
N CYS A 105 -43.39 -21.19 38.94
CA CYS A 105 -42.35 -20.88 39.89
C CYS A 105 -41.19 -21.88 39.78
N LEU A 106 -39.99 -21.36 39.52
CA LEU A 106 -38.76 -22.15 39.44
C LEU A 106 -38.24 -22.56 40.84
N GLU A 107 -38.68 -21.89 41.90
CA GLU A 107 -38.37 -22.30 43.25
C GLU A 107 -39.19 -23.51 43.68
N ARG A 108 -38.58 -24.36 44.50
CA ARG A 108 -39.27 -25.49 45.14
C ARG A 108 -40.54 -25.01 45.84
N THR A 109 -41.64 -25.73 45.65
CA THR A 109 -42.93 -25.39 46.29
C THR A 109 -42.83 -25.47 47.81
N ARG A 110 -43.12 -24.35 48.48
CA ARG A 110 -43.07 -24.21 49.93
C ARG A 110 -44.40 -24.65 50.52
N LYS A 111 -44.35 -25.36 51.66
CA LYS A 111 -45.56 -25.74 52.42
C LYS A 111 -46.31 -24.51 52.97
N LYS A 112 -45.57 -23.48 53.39
CA LYS A 112 -46.12 -22.19 53.81
C LYS A 112 -45.94 -21.19 52.68
N LYS A 113 -47.05 -20.69 52.15
CA LYS A 113 -47.08 -19.70 51.07
C LYS A 113 -46.96 -18.28 51.63
N LEU A 114 -46.37 -17.40 50.84
CA LEU A 114 -46.29 -15.97 51.12
C LEU A 114 -47.66 -15.32 50.85
N ASN A 115 -48.10 -14.49 51.79
CA ASN A 115 -49.34 -13.73 51.68
C ASN A 115 -49.10 -12.28 51.22
N PHE A 116 -47.84 -11.87 51.08
CA PHE A 116 -47.43 -10.54 50.60
C PHE A 116 -46.26 -10.66 49.63
N ALA A 117 -46.17 -9.72 48.69
CA ALA A 117 -45.04 -9.63 47.76
C ALA A 117 -43.77 -9.21 48.50
N ASN A 118 -42.64 -9.85 48.20
CA ASN A 118 -41.35 -9.52 48.79
C ASN A 118 -40.81 -8.22 48.17
N ARG A 119 -40.77 -7.12 48.95
CA ARG A 119 -40.37 -5.77 48.50
C ARG A 119 -38.86 -5.58 48.25
N GLN A 120 -38.04 -6.58 48.57
CA GLN A 120 -36.57 -6.51 48.50
C GLN A 120 -35.96 -7.40 47.40
N ASN A 121 -36.79 -7.93 46.49
CA ASN A 121 -36.29 -8.74 45.38
C ASN A 121 -35.78 -7.81 44.27
N GLU A 122 -34.52 -7.39 44.36
CA GLU A 122 -33.84 -6.64 43.29
C GLU A 122 -33.53 -7.50 42.04
N GLU A 123 -33.78 -8.81 42.15
CA GLU A 123 -33.46 -9.83 41.14
C GLU A 123 -34.65 -10.22 40.25
N ASP A 124 -35.83 -9.62 40.43
CA ASP A 124 -36.99 -9.91 39.58
C ASP A 124 -36.78 -9.31 38.17
N PHE A 125 -36.47 -10.17 37.19
CA PHE A 125 -36.33 -9.79 35.78
C PHE A 125 -37.30 -10.55 34.87
N VAL A 126 -37.71 -9.90 33.78
CA VAL A 126 -38.38 -10.53 32.65
C VAL A 126 -37.41 -10.54 31.47
N CYS A 127 -37.24 -11.71 30.85
CA CYS A 127 -36.51 -11.83 29.59
C CYS A 127 -37.44 -11.44 28.44
N LEU A 128 -37.13 -10.36 27.74
CA LEU A 128 -37.78 -10.05 26.47
C LEU A 128 -37.03 -10.78 25.36
N THR A 129 -37.75 -11.56 24.55
CA THR A 129 -37.22 -12.18 23.34
C THR A 129 -37.68 -11.38 22.13
N GLN A 130 -36.76 -10.67 21.48
CA GLN A 130 -37.00 -10.08 20.17
C GLN A 130 -36.71 -11.08 19.05
N ASP A 131 -37.41 -10.93 17.92
CA ASP A 131 -37.19 -11.76 16.73
C ASP A 131 -35.97 -11.27 15.94
N LEU A 132 -34.82 -11.91 16.17
CA LEU A 132 -33.52 -11.55 15.57
C LEU A 132 -33.26 -12.22 14.21
N GLY A 133 -34.30 -12.73 13.55
CA GLY A 133 -34.20 -13.52 12.32
C GLY A 133 -33.79 -14.98 12.54
N TYR A 134 -33.56 -15.73 11.45
CA TYR A 134 -33.28 -17.17 11.54
C TYR A 134 -31.94 -17.47 12.23
N ASP A 135 -30.85 -16.83 11.78
CA ASP A 135 -29.51 -17.06 12.34
C ASP A 135 -29.43 -16.53 13.78
N GLY A 136 -29.94 -15.33 14.07
CA GLY A 136 -29.98 -14.79 15.43
C GLY A 136 -30.81 -15.65 16.40
N ASN A 137 -31.89 -16.27 15.92
CA ASN A 137 -32.71 -17.17 16.73
C ASN A 137 -32.10 -18.58 16.90
N ARG A 138 -31.10 -18.96 16.10
CA ARG A 138 -30.46 -20.29 16.15
C ARG A 138 -28.98 -20.25 16.49
N ASP A 139 -28.46 -19.07 16.74
CA ASP A 139 -27.08 -18.91 17.11
C ASP A 139 -26.80 -19.66 18.43
N ARG A 140 -25.79 -20.52 18.38
CA ARG A 140 -25.34 -21.35 19.50
C ARG A 140 -24.66 -20.52 20.57
N TRP A 141 -24.06 -19.40 20.17
CA TRP A 141 -23.23 -18.55 21.02
C TRP A 141 -24.01 -17.36 21.58
N VAL A 142 -25.35 -17.43 21.60
CA VAL A 142 -26.19 -16.42 22.24
C VAL A 142 -25.88 -16.32 23.72
N GLY A 143 -25.52 -15.12 24.17
CA GLY A 143 -25.12 -14.86 25.56
C GLY A 143 -23.71 -15.37 25.90
N TYR A 144 -22.84 -15.56 24.89
CA TYR A 144 -21.44 -15.89 25.12
C TYR A 144 -20.67 -14.67 25.62
N ASP A 145 -20.16 -14.76 26.85
CA ASP A 145 -19.26 -13.74 27.41
C ASP A 145 -17.84 -13.91 26.81
N PRO A 146 -17.27 -12.87 26.17
CA PRO A 146 -15.93 -12.95 25.58
C PRO A 146 -14.82 -13.31 26.58
N GLU A 147 -15.01 -12.97 27.86
CA GLU A 147 -14.08 -13.28 28.95
C GLU A 147 -13.93 -14.79 29.20
N ASN A 148 -14.96 -15.59 28.91
CA ASN A 148 -14.87 -17.05 29.07
C ASN A 148 -13.80 -17.66 28.13
N PHE A 149 -13.44 -16.98 27.05
CA PHE A 149 -12.37 -17.42 26.15
C PHE A 149 -10.99 -17.39 26.83
N GLU A 150 -10.82 -16.65 27.93
CA GLU A 150 -9.57 -16.62 28.69
C GLU A 150 -9.21 -18.00 29.27
N GLN A 151 -10.20 -18.82 29.62
CA GLN A 151 -9.96 -20.19 30.10
C GLN A 151 -9.25 -21.03 29.04
N VAL A 152 -9.65 -20.86 27.77
CA VAL A 152 -9.03 -21.53 26.62
C VAL A 152 -7.57 -21.08 26.48
N TYR A 153 -7.28 -19.79 26.59
CA TYR A 153 -5.89 -19.29 26.57
C TYR A 153 -5.03 -19.96 27.67
N ARG A 154 -5.53 -20.02 28.90
CA ARG A 154 -4.82 -20.66 30.03
C ARG A 154 -4.56 -22.14 29.83
N GLU A 155 -5.47 -22.85 29.17
CA GLU A 155 -5.27 -24.26 28.80
C GLU A 155 -4.17 -24.40 27.74
N TYR A 156 -4.18 -23.56 26.70
CA TYR A 156 -3.13 -23.56 25.68
C TYR A 156 -1.75 -23.19 26.24
N GLU A 157 -1.69 -22.26 27.20
CA GLU A 157 -0.44 -21.91 27.91
C GLU A 157 0.17 -23.14 28.60
N LYS A 158 -0.62 -23.90 29.36
CA LYS A 158 -0.16 -25.14 30.01
C LYS A 158 0.34 -26.16 28.99
N ILE A 159 -0.37 -26.34 27.88
CA ILE A 159 0.04 -27.25 26.80
C ILE A 159 1.38 -26.81 26.19
N VAL A 160 1.59 -25.51 25.98
CA VAL A 160 2.85 -24.97 25.45
C VAL A 160 3.99 -25.17 26.46
N GLU A 161 3.75 -24.97 27.75
CA GLU A 161 4.74 -25.23 28.80
C GLU A 161 5.17 -26.71 28.86
N GLU A 162 4.22 -27.63 28.81
CA GLU A 162 4.51 -29.07 28.77
C GLU A 162 5.29 -29.45 27.50
N LYS A 163 4.91 -28.91 26.33
CA LYS A 163 5.65 -29.11 25.09
C LYS A 163 7.10 -28.61 25.20
N LYS A 164 7.33 -27.46 25.84
CA LYS A 164 8.68 -26.92 26.09
C LYS A 164 9.49 -27.83 27.01
N LYS A 165 8.89 -28.32 28.11
CA LYS A 165 9.55 -29.26 29.04
C LYS A 165 9.95 -30.55 28.33
N ARG A 166 9.03 -31.14 27.56
CA ARG A 166 9.31 -32.36 26.78
C ARG A 166 10.44 -32.16 25.77
N LYS A 167 10.42 -31.06 25.00
CA LYS A 167 11.52 -30.72 24.07
C LYS A 167 12.86 -30.54 24.80
N ALA A 168 12.87 -29.93 25.99
CA ALA A 168 14.09 -29.76 26.77
C ALA A 168 14.64 -31.10 27.30
N GLU A 169 13.77 -32.01 27.74
CA GLU A 169 14.16 -33.37 28.13
C GLU A 169 14.71 -34.18 26.96
N GLU A 170 14.07 -34.09 25.79
CA GLU A 170 14.56 -34.73 24.55
C GLU A 170 15.94 -34.21 24.14
N LEU A 171 16.16 -32.88 24.21
CA LEU A 171 17.47 -32.28 23.95
C LEU A 171 18.52 -32.76 24.94
N LYS A 172 18.21 -32.78 26.25
CA LYS A 172 19.13 -33.31 27.28
C LYS A 172 19.52 -34.77 26.98
N GLN A 173 18.54 -35.63 26.68
CA GLN A 173 18.82 -37.01 26.29
C GLN A 173 19.68 -37.11 25.02
N LYS A 174 19.47 -36.24 24.02
CA LYS A 174 20.32 -36.18 22.82
C LYS A 174 21.76 -35.79 23.18
N TYR A 175 21.96 -34.77 24.04
CA TYR A 175 23.30 -34.37 24.49
C TYR A 175 23.99 -35.46 25.32
N GLU A 176 23.28 -36.15 26.20
CA GLU A 176 23.81 -37.28 26.97
C GLU A 176 24.20 -38.46 26.07
N ARG A 177 23.39 -38.77 25.05
CA ARG A 177 23.72 -39.77 24.03
C ARG A 177 24.95 -39.38 23.20
N LYS A 178 25.09 -38.10 22.81
CA LYS A 178 26.29 -37.59 22.12
C LYS A 178 27.53 -37.65 23.01
N ALA A 179 27.41 -37.25 24.28
CA ALA A 179 28.51 -37.31 25.25
C ALA A 179 28.98 -38.75 25.52
N SER A 180 28.05 -39.70 25.64
CA SER A 180 28.38 -41.12 25.82
C SER A 180 28.96 -41.76 24.54
N ALA A 181 28.51 -41.36 23.35
CA ALA A 181 29.11 -41.80 22.07
C ALA A 181 30.53 -41.25 21.86
N GLY A 182 30.79 -39.98 22.20
CA GLY A 182 32.13 -39.39 22.18
C GLY A 182 33.11 -40.07 23.16
N LYS A 183 32.60 -40.53 24.32
CA LYS A 183 33.40 -41.28 25.30
C LYS A 183 33.76 -42.69 24.81
N LYS A 184 32.87 -43.36 24.05
CA LYS A 184 33.17 -44.64 23.40
C LYS A 184 34.21 -44.52 22.28
N ARG A 185 34.26 -43.41 21.53
CA ARG A 185 35.31 -43.16 20.52
C ARG A 185 36.69 -42.87 21.15
N ARG A 186 36.74 -42.30 22.36
CA ARG A 186 38.00 -42.08 23.12
C ARG A 186 38.51 -43.30 23.90
N GLY A 187 37.66 -44.32 24.13
CA GLY A 187 38.00 -45.54 24.87
C GLY A 187 38.62 -46.67 24.04
N GLY A 188 38.95 -46.43 22.76
CA GLY A 188 39.51 -47.41 21.84
C GLY A 188 40.97 -47.15 21.46
N VAL A 189 41.84 -46.73 22.39
CA VAL A 189 43.30 -46.79 22.23
C VAL A 189 43.92 -47.08 23.61
N SER A 190 43.94 -48.35 24.00
CA SER A 190 44.92 -48.89 24.98
C SER A 190 44.86 -50.42 24.95
N GLY A 191 45.64 -51.01 24.05
CA GLY A 191 45.95 -52.43 23.96
C GLY A 191 47.28 -52.59 23.26
N ASP A 192 48.35 -52.65 24.07
CA ASP A 192 49.76 -52.67 23.69
C ASP A 192 50.26 -54.09 23.35
N GLY A 193 51.15 -54.20 22.34
CA GLY A 193 52.23 -55.20 22.35
C GLY A 193 52.29 -56.27 21.23
N GLY A 194 53.09 -56.00 20.18
CA GLY A 194 54.01 -57.01 19.61
C GLY A 194 53.97 -57.27 18.10
N GLY A 195 55.02 -56.84 17.36
CA GLY A 195 55.38 -57.42 16.06
C GLY A 195 55.97 -56.46 15.02
N SER A 196 57.30 -56.55 14.82
CA SER A 196 58.13 -55.84 13.84
C SER A 196 57.74 -56.13 12.37
N GLY A 197 57.83 -55.12 11.48
CA GLY A 197 57.68 -55.28 10.03
C GLY A 197 57.71 -53.96 9.23
N HIS A 198 58.84 -53.70 8.60
CA HIS A 198 59.33 -52.52 7.86
C HIS A 198 58.55 -52.07 6.59
N GLY A 199 58.55 -50.74 6.31
CA GLY A 199 58.30 -50.10 4.99
C GLY A 199 57.44 -48.82 5.10
N GLY A 200 58.02 -47.60 5.20
CA GLY A 200 58.18 -46.64 4.09
C GLY A 200 56.81 -46.11 3.59
N VAL A 201 56.44 -44.83 3.53
CA VAL A 201 57.14 -43.57 3.23
C VAL A 201 56.18 -42.43 3.64
N ASP A 202 56.75 -41.33 4.15
CA ASP A 202 56.34 -39.91 4.12
C ASP A 202 54.91 -39.55 3.66
N ASP A 203 54.15 -38.80 4.47
CA ASP A 203 53.86 -37.38 4.19
C ASP A 203 53.10 -36.70 5.34
N ALA A 204 53.40 -35.43 5.54
CA ALA A 204 52.87 -34.57 6.56
C ALA A 204 51.43 -34.11 6.22
N ASN A 205 50.51 -34.19 7.19
CA ASN A 205 49.67 -33.03 7.51
C ASN A 205 48.93 -33.23 8.83
N ASP A 206 49.40 -32.50 9.84
CA ASP A 206 48.61 -32.10 10.99
C ASP A 206 47.48 -31.19 10.51
N HIS A 207 46.30 -31.79 10.30
CA HIS A 207 45.04 -31.06 10.30
C HIS A 207 44.19 -31.65 11.42
N SER A 208 44.35 -31.07 12.60
CA SER A 208 43.26 -30.86 13.55
C SER A 208 42.03 -30.33 12.80
N ARG A 209 41.23 -31.25 12.25
CA ARG A 209 39.85 -31.00 11.90
C ARG A 209 39.13 -30.76 13.23
N SER A 210 39.10 -29.49 13.60
CA SER A 210 37.92 -28.91 14.21
C SER A 210 36.75 -29.23 13.27
N ASP A 211 36.12 -30.39 13.45
CA ASP A 211 34.75 -30.63 12.98
C ASP A 211 33.87 -29.62 13.72
N SER A 212 33.88 -28.40 13.19
CA SER A 212 32.78 -27.48 13.28
C SER A 212 31.68 -28.13 12.45
N ASP A 213 31.00 -29.12 13.05
CA ASP A 213 29.68 -29.59 12.65
C ASP A 213 28.70 -28.43 12.90
N ASN A 214 28.86 -27.36 12.11
CA ASN A 214 27.79 -26.45 11.75
C ASN A 214 27.23 -26.94 10.42
N GLU A 215 26.90 -28.24 10.37
CA GLU A 215 26.04 -28.81 9.35
C GLU A 215 24.61 -28.66 9.86
N GLU A 216 23.94 -27.64 9.32
CA GLU A 216 22.60 -27.77 8.78
C GLU A 216 21.62 -28.60 9.62
N ASP A 217 21.01 -27.98 10.63
CA ASP A 217 19.69 -28.39 11.11
C ASP A 217 18.85 -27.13 11.41
N GLU A 218 18.86 -26.19 10.46
CA GLU A 218 17.72 -25.30 10.21
C GLU A 218 16.69 -26.09 9.40
N ALA A 219 16.23 -27.20 9.97
CA ALA A 219 15.08 -27.94 9.49
C ALA A 219 14.14 -28.17 10.67
N ASP A 220 12.96 -27.57 10.54
CA ASP A 220 11.74 -27.88 11.27
C ASP A 220 11.44 -27.08 12.56
N LEU A 221 11.50 -25.75 12.46
CA LEU A 221 10.66 -24.86 13.28
C LEU A 221 9.40 -24.39 12.52
N GLY A 222 9.00 -25.12 11.47
CA GLY A 222 8.12 -24.58 10.45
C GLY A 222 7.04 -25.48 9.88
N ASP A 223 6.65 -26.62 10.47
CA ASP A 223 5.33 -27.21 10.18
C ASP A 223 4.88 -28.24 11.22
N ASP A 224 4.38 -27.76 12.36
CA ASP A 224 3.53 -28.58 13.24
C ASP A 224 2.23 -27.81 13.53
N ALA A 225 1.51 -27.49 12.45
CA ALA A 225 0.08 -27.26 12.54
C ALA A 225 -0.55 -28.52 13.19
N PRO A 226 -1.34 -28.38 14.27
CA PRO A 226 -1.91 -29.54 14.94
C PRO A 226 -2.84 -30.24 13.95
N LYS A 227 -2.41 -31.41 13.44
CA LYS A 227 -3.37 -32.41 12.96
C LYS A 227 -4.33 -32.62 14.10
N GLY A 228 -5.58 -32.20 13.89
CA GLY A 228 -6.64 -32.32 14.87
C GLY A 228 -6.61 -33.71 15.49
N ALA A 229 -6.45 -33.75 16.81
CA ALA A 229 -6.79 -34.91 17.60
C ALA A 229 -8.32 -35.03 17.55
N THR A 230 -8.85 -35.53 16.43
CA THR A 230 -10.19 -36.09 16.39
C THR A 230 -10.13 -37.37 17.21
N GLY A 231 -10.92 -37.39 18.29
CA GLY A 231 -10.87 -38.37 19.35
C GLY A 231 -10.79 -39.81 18.89
N ALA A 232 -9.90 -40.55 19.55
CA ALA A 232 -9.94 -41.99 19.61
C ALA A 232 -10.16 -42.34 21.08
N ASP A 233 -11.43 -42.31 21.50
CA ASP A 233 -11.99 -43.01 22.67
C ASP A 233 -13.52 -42.99 22.54
N ASP A 234 -14.04 -43.63 21.49
CA ASP A 234 -15.48 -43.96 21.39
C ASP A 234 -15.57 -45.42 20.90
N PRO A 235 -15.96 -46.39 21.76
CA PRO A 235 -15.88 -47.80 21.44
C PRO A 235 -17.15 -48.27 20.73
N GLN A 236 -17.43 -47.74 19.53
CA GLN A 236 -18.52 -48.26 18.69
C GLN A 236 -18.39 -47.84 17.22
N LYS A 237 -17.40 -48.38 16.49
CA LYS A 237 -17.56 -48.56 15.04
C LYS A 237 -16.76 -49.73 14.49
N SER A 238 -17.52 -50.64 13.91
CA SER A 238 -17.17 -51.92 13.30
C SER A 238 -16.13 -51.81 12.17
N SER A 239 -15.09 -52.64 12.32
CA SER A 239 -14.36 -53.38 11.28
C SER A 239 -14.67 -53.08 9.80
N VAL A 240 -13.82 -52.31 9.13
CA VAL A 240 -13.54 -52.52 7.70
C VAL A 240 -12.09 -52.12 7.37
N ASN A 241 -11.29 -53.12 7.00
CA ASN A 241 -10.01 -53.09 6.27
C ASN A 241 -8.93 -52.06 6.67
N ALA A 242 -8.08 -52.48 7.60
CA ALA A 242 -6.71 -52.00 7.72
C ALA A 242 -5.82 -52.68 6.65
N GLY A 243 -5.55 -51.97 5.55
CA GLY A 243 -4.58 -52.38 4.54
C GLY A 243 -4.04 -51.16 3.83
N ASN A 244 -2.71 -50.97 3.90
CA ASN A 244 -1.91 -49.88 3.30
C ASN A 244 -1.98 -48.49 3.94
N LEU A 245 -1.15 -48.26 4.97
CA LEU A 245 -0.75 -46.91 5.41
C LEU A 245 0.77 -46.67 5.35
N ASN A 246 1.57 -47.61 4.83
CA ASN A 246 3.04 -47.48 4.83
C ASN A 246 3.65 -47.26 3.42
N ALA A 247 2.94 -46.55 2.53
CA ALA A 247 3.43 -46.18 1.20
C ALA A 247 3.51 -44.66 0.96
N SER A 248 3.18 -43.82 1.94
CA SER A 248 2.89 -42.39 1.72
C SER A 248 3.85 -41.39 2.35
N GLU A 249 5.06 -41.78 2.76
CA GLU A 249 6.07 -40.77 3.17
C GLU A 249 6.80 -40.14 1.97
N LYS A 250 7.01 -40.88 0.87
CA LYS A 250 7.63 -40.34 -0.36
C LYS A 250 6.68 -39.49 -1.22
N HIS A 251 5.37 -39.55 -0.98
CA HIS A 251 4.35 -38.80 -1.74
C HIS A 251 3.87 -37.51 -1.05
N ARG A 252 4.31 -37.20 0.18
CA ARG A 252 3.94 -35.94 0.86
C ARG A 252 4.59 -34.70 0.21
N ASN A 253 5.69 -34.87 -0.49
CA ASN A 253 6.33 -33.80 -1.26
C ASN A 253 5.63 -33.48 -2.59
N VAL A 254 4.58 -34.23 -2.97
CA VAL A 254 3.91 -34.09 -4.26
C VAL A 254 2.80 -33.03 -4.23
N ALA A 255 2.32 -32.63 -3.04
CA ALA A 255 1.35 -31.56 -2.88
C ALA A 255 1.98 -30.29 -2.30
N ARG A 256 3.12 -29.84 -2.84
CA ARG A 256 3.57 -28.46 -2.58
C ARG A 256 2.56 -27.52 -3.22
N ASN A 257 2.09 -26.54 -2.47
CA ASN A 257 1.25 -25.48 -3.02
C ASN A 257 1.99 -24.86 -4.22
N LEU A 258 1.38 -24.84 -5.40
CA LEU A 258 1.99 -24.29 -6.62
C LEU A 258 2.21 -22.78 -6.52
N ARG A 259 1.53 -22.11 -5.58
CA ARG A 259 1.71 -20.69 -5.32
C ARG A 259 3.03 -20.47 -4.59
N ILE A 260 3.93 -19.77 -5.25
CA ILE A 260 5.15 -19.20 -4.67
C ILE A 260 4.73 -18.23 -3.57
N ARG A 261 5.28 -18.41 -2.35
CA ARG A 261 4.85 -17.66 -1.16
C ARG A 261 5.54 -16.31 -1.06
N GLU A 262 6.74 -16.24 -1.62
CA GLU A 262 7.60 -15.06 -1.74
C GLU A 262 6.97 -13.99 -2.64
N ASP A 263 6.22 -14.43 -3.66
CA ASP A 263 5.52 -13.55 -4.58
C ASP A 263 4.19 -13.05 -4.00
N THR A 264 4.16 -11.78 -3.65
CA THR A 264 2.94 -11.08 -3.22
C THR A 264 2.00 -10.89 -4.42
N ALA A 265 0.70 -11.14 -4.19
CA ALA A 265 -0.29 -10.90 -5.23
C ALA A 265 -0.47 -9.39 -5.45
N LYS A 266 -0.70 -8.96 -6.70
CA LYS A 266 -0.76 -7.54 -7.06
C LYS A 266 -1.72 -6.71 -6.20
N TYR A 267 -2.91 -7.22 -5.92
CA TYR A 267 -3.93 -6.55 -5.10
C TYR A 267 -3.60 -6.49 -3.60
N LEU A 268 -2.53 -7.15 -3.16
CA LEU A 268 -2.06 -7.11 -1.76
C LEU A 268 -0.93 -6.07 -1.57
N TYR A 269 -0.43 -5.44 -2.64
CA TYR A 269 0.57 -4.37 -2.51
C TYR A 269 0.03 -3.17 -1.73
N ASN A 270 -1.24 -2.79 -1.96
CA ASN A 270 -1.91 -1.72 -1.22
C ASN A 270 -3.34 -2.14 -0.88
N LEU A 271 -3.66 -2.26 0.42
CA LEU A 271 -4.98 -2.67 0.91
C LEU A 271 -6.01 -1.52 0.93
N SER A 272 -5.59 -0.30 0.58
CA SER A 272 -6.49 0.85 0.48
C SER A 272 -7.45 0.66 -0.68
N LEU A 273 -8.75 0.89 -0.45
CA LEU A 273 -9.80 0.72 -1.46
C LEU A 273 -9.64 1.64 -2.68
N ASN A 274 -9.05 2.83 -2.47
CA ASN A 274 -8.82 3.83 -3.53
C ASN A 274 -7.42 3.71 -4.16
N SER A 275 -6.75 2.57 -4.00
CA SER A 275 -5.49 2.28 -4.68
C SER A 275 -5.73 1.89 -6.15
N ALA A 276 -4.75 1.25 -6.79
CA ALA A 276 -4.89 0.80 -8.17
C ALA A 276 -5.92 -0.33 -8.32
N PHE A 277 -6.78 -0.22 -9.34
CA PHE A 277 -7.74 -1.26 -9.67
C PHE A 277 -7.03 -2.52 -10.19
N TYR A 278 -7.35 -3.66 -9.57
CA TYR A 278 -6.95 -4.99 -10.02
C TYR A 278 -8.14 -5.71 -10.68
N ASP A 279 -7.97 -6.13 -11.93
CA ASP A 279 -8.97 -6.97 -12.60
C ASP A 279 -8.67 -8.46 -12.28
N PRO A 280 -9.49 -9.15 -11.48
CA PRO A 280 -9.26 -10.56 -11.13
C PRO A 280 -9.46 -11.51 -12.32
N LYS A 281 -10.13 -11.07 -13.39
CA LYS A 281 -10.39 -11.91 -14.58
C LYS A 281 -9.13 -12.07 -15.42
N SER A 282 -8.52 -10.96 -15.83
CA SER A 282 -7.26 -10.94 -16.58
C SER A 282 -6.03 -11.02 -15.66
N ARG A 283 -6.21 -10.87 -14.34
CA ARG A 283 -5.14 -10.80 -13.34
C ARG A 283 -4.17 -9.64 -13.58
N SER A 284 -4.69 -8.56 -14.14
CA SER A 284 -3.93 -7.37 -14.52
C SER A 284 -4.13 -6.22 -13.53
N MET A 285 -3.04 -5.50 -13.22
CA MET A 285 -3.09 -4.23 -12.49
C MET A 285 -2.43 -3.16 -13.34
N ARG A 286 -3.23 -2.22 -13.86
CA ARG A 286 -2.77 -1.23 -14.85
C ARG A 286 -1.97 -0.10 -14.21
N GLU A 287 -2.58 0.56 -13.24
CA GLU A 287 -1.97 1.67 -12.50
C GLU A 287 -1.02 1.17 -11.40
N ASP A 288 -0.16 2.06 -10.92
CA ASP A 288 0.71 1.77 -9.79
C ASP A 288 -0.07 1.77 -8.47
N PRO A 289 -0.02 0.69 -7.67
CA PRO A 289 -0.64 0.66 -6.33
C PRO A 289 -0.11 1.73 -5.37
N PHE A 290 1.10 2.27 -5.59
CA PHE A 290 1.73 3.27 -4.72
C PHE A 290 1.67 4.70 -5.24
N ALA A 291 0.93 4.99 -6.33
CA ALA A 291 0.92 6.30 -6.99
C ALA A 291 0.69 7.49 -6.02
N THR A 292 -0.18 7.34 -5.02
CA THR A 292 -0.48 8.39 -4.03
C THR A 292 0.58 8.51 -2.92
N THR A 293 1.26 7.42 -2.59
CA THR A 293 2.21 7.35 -1.46
C THR A 293 3.68 7.48 -1.88
N ARG A 294 3.97 7.53 -3.19
CA ARG A 294 5.33 7.58 -3.76
C ARG A 294 6.24 8.66 -3.16
N GLY A 295 5.71 9.80 -2.75
CA GLY A 295 6.53 10.88 -2.19
C GLY A 295 7.30 10.52 -0.92
N ASN A 296 6.86 9.48 -0.19
CA ASN A 296 7.40 9.10 1.11
C ASN A 296 8.20 7.79 1.10
N LEU A 297 8.32 7.11 -0.05
CA LEU A 297 8.96 5.79 -0.15
C LEU A 297 10.29 5.89 -0.92
N PRO A 298 11.36 5.26 -0.43
CA PRO A 298 12.62 5.14 -1.17
C PRO A 298 12.38 4.44 -2.53
N GLU A 299 13.00 4.95 -3.60
CA GLU A 299 12.81 4.44 -4.97
C GLU A 299 13.09 2.94 -5.14
N ASP A 300 14.01 2.40 -4.33
CA ASP A 300 14.44 0.99 -4.36
C ASP A 300 13.42 0.00 -3.74
N SER A 301 12.39 0.49 -3.05
CA SER A 301 11.36 -0.37 -2.46
C SER A 301 10.29 -0.85 -3.46
N ASN A 302 10.26 -0.27 -4.67
CA ASN A 302 9.20 -0.49 -5.65
C ASN A 302 9.38 -1.79 -6.45
N HIS A 303 8.91 -2.89 -5.87
CA HIS A 303 8.85 -4.20 -6.56
C HIS A 303 7.94 -4.20 -7.80
N TYR A 304 6.90 -3.35 -7.83
CA TYR A 304 5.93 -3.31 -8.93
C TYR A 304 5.41 -1.89 -9.16
N LYS A 305 5.49 -1.40 -10.41
CA LYS A 305 5.09 -0.03 -10.81
C LYS A 305 3.81 0.05 -11.66
N GLY A 306 3.05 -1.05 -11.73
CA GLY A 306 1.89 -1.17 -12.63
C GLY A 306 2.27 -1.65 -14.03
N GLU A 307 1.35 -2.35 -14.70
CA GLU A 307 1.58 -2.86 -16.06
C GLU A 307 1.74 -1.75 -17.11
N ASN A 308 1.08 -0.60 -16.93
CA ASN A 308 1.22 0.53 -17.85
C ASN A 308 2.67 1.04 -17.93
N TYR A 309 3.43 0.90 -16.85
CA TYR A 309 4.85 1.21 -16.82
C TYR A 309 5.62 0.22 -17.68
N TYR A 310 5.56 -1.07 -17.37
CA TYR A 310 6.30 -2.12 -18.09
C TYR A 310 5.90 -2.27 -19.57
N ASN A 311 4.64 -2.02 -19.92
CA ASN A 311 4.18 -2.05 -21.31
C ASN A 311 4.78 -0.92 -22.18
N ASN A 312 5.36 0.10 -21.55
CA ASN A 312 5.94 1.26 -22.22
C ASN A 312 7.43 1.44 -21.91
N THR A 313 8.15 0.42 -21.45
CA THR A 313 9.61 0.49 -21.21
C THR A 313 10.41 -0.12 -22.37
N ASP A 314 11.71 0.22 -22.42
CA ASP A 314 12.73 -0.41 -23.26
C ASP A 314 12.37 -0.53 -24.76
N GLU A 315 12.38 -1.75 -25.28
CA GLU A 315 12.18 -2.10 -26.69
C GLU A 315 10.78 -1.71 -27.20
N ALA A 316 9.77 -1.62 -26.32
CA ALA A 316 8.43 -1.19 -26.69
C ALA A 316 8.42 0.27 -27.17
N ILE A 317 9.29 1.13 -26.60
CA ILE A 317 9.44 2.52 -27.06
C ILE A 317 10.18 2.54 -28.40
N GLU A 318 11.24 1.74 -28.53
CA GLU A 318 12.08 1.71 -29.73
C GLU A 318 11.31 1.19 -30.96
N SER A 319 10.53 0.14 -30.79
CA SER A 319 9.65 -0.39 -31.84
C SER A 319 8.59 0.65 -32.29
N LYS A 320 7.95 1.36 -31.34
CA LYS A 320 7.05 2.47 -31.66
C LYS A 320 7.75 3.61 -32.41
N LYS A 321 8.97 3.98 -32.02
CA LYS A 321 9.79 4.99 -32.73
C LYS A 321 10.09 4.53 -34.17
N LEU A 322 10.38 3.25 -34.35
CA LEU A 322 10.65 2.65 -35.67
C LEU A 322 9.38 2.62 -36.54
N GLU A 323 8.23 2.32 -35.95
CA GLU A 323 6.92 2.37 -36.64
C GLU A 323 6.56 3.80 -37.08
N ILE A 324 6.76 4.79 -36.20
CA ILE A 324 6.58 6.22 -36.54
C ILE A 324 7.52 6.61 -37.69
N PHE A 325 8.78 6.18 -37.63
CA PHE A 325 9.74 6.41 -38.72
C PHE A 325 9.27 5.79 -40.03
N ALA A 326 8.74 4.57 -40.02
CA ALA A 326 8.16 3.92 -41.21
C ALA A 326 7.02 4.74 -41.82
N TRP A 327 6.12 5.29 -40.99
CA TRP A 327 5.04 6.14 -41.48
C TRP A 327 5.56 7.45 -42.07
N GLU A 328 6.61 8.04 -41.50
CA GLU A 328 7.24 9.24 -42.04
C GLU A 328 7.95 8.98 -43.37
N THR A 329 8.70 7.88 -43.50
CA THR A 329 9.38 7.51 -44.75
C THR A 329 8.37 7.16 -45.83
N TYR A 330 7.30 6.46 -45.47
CA TYR A 330 6.21 6.14 -46.38
C TYR A 330 5.51 7.40 -46.90
N LYS A 331 5.25 8.39 -46.03
CA LYS A 331 4.73 9.71 -46.44
C LYS A 331 5.68 10.46 -47.37
N ARG A 332 7.00 10.25 -47.25
CA ARG A 332 8.01 10.81 -48.16
C ARG A 332 8.12 10.08 -49.50
N GLY A 333 7.44 8.93 -49.66
CA GLY A 333 7.41 8.14 -50.88
C GLY A 333 8.36 6.94 -50.92
N GLU A 334 9.02 6.61 -49.82
CA GLU A 334 9.81 5.39 -49.72
C GLU A 334 8.90 4.20 -49.35
N ASN A 335 8.92 3.14 -50.16
CA ASN A 335 8.12 1.93 -49.92
C ASN A 335 8.78 1.03 -48.87
N VAL A 336 8.71 1.43 -47.60
CA VAL A 336 9.22 0.65 -46.46
C VAL A 336 8.11 0.46 -45.45
N HIS A 337 7.95 -0.76 -44.94
CA HIS A 337 6.89 -1.10 -44.00
C HIS A 337 7.45 -1.85 -42.78
N PHE A 338 6.97 -1.48 -41.59
CA PHE A 338 7.43 -2.04 -40.31
C PHE A 338 7.31 -3.57 -40.24
N ASN A 339 6.13 -4.13 -40.54
CA ASN A 339 5.92 -5.59 -40.50
C ASN A 339 6.47 -6.36 -41.71
N ALA A 340 6.54 -5.73 -42.90
CA ALA A 340 6.87 -6.45 -44.13
C ALA A 340 8.38 -6.46 -44.40
N GLN A 341 9.09 -5.39 -44.02
CA GLN A 341 10.51 -5.20 -44.25
C GLN A 341 11.21 -4.65 -42.98
N PRO A 342 11.15 -5.38 -41.85
CA PRO A 342 11.65 -4.88 -40.57
C PRO A 342 13.16 -4.60 -40.58
N THR A 343 13.96 -5.47 -41.19
CA THR A 343 15.42 -5.35 -41.24
C THR A 343 15.88 -4.18 -42.12
N GLN A 344 15.24 -3.99 -43.27
CA GLN A 344 15.50 -2.86 -44.15
C GLN A 344 15.16 -1.53 -43.45
N LEU A 345 14.00 -1.48 -42.79
CA LEU A 345 13.58 -0.31 -42.02
C LEU A 345 14.55 0.00 -40.88
N GLU A 346 15.01 -1.02 -40.15
CA GLU A 346 15.97 -0.85 -39.06
C GLU A 346 17.32 -0.30 -39.54
N LEU A 347 17.83 -0.80 -40.67
CA LEU A 347 19.05 -0.28 -41.29
C LEU A 347 18.89 1.19 -41.70
N LEU A 348 17.79 1.52 -42.37
CA LEU A 348 17.47 2.91 -42.74
C LEU A 348 17.32 3.80 -41.50
N TYR A 349 16.75 3.26 -40.41
CA TYR A 349 16.63 3.99 -39.15
C TYR A 349 17.99 4.24 -38.50
N LYS A 350 18.90 3.25 -38.48
CA LYS A 350 20.29 3.43 -38.00
C LYS A 350 21.03 4.49 -38.80
N GLU A 351 20.90 4.46 -40.13
CA GLU A 351 21.44 5.51 -40.99
C GLU A 351 20.82 6.89 -40.69
N PHE A 352 19.51 6.94 -40.50
CA PHE A 352 18.79 8.16 -40.15
C PHE A 352 19.30 8.72 -38.82
N LEU A 353 19.51 7.89 -37.80
CA LEU A 353 20.08 8.32 -36.52
C LEU A 353 21.50 8.86 -36.67
N ALA A 354 22.35 8.23 -37.49
CA ALA A 354 23.69 8.72 -37.78
C ALA A 354 23.65 10.08 -38.53
N LYS A 355 22.77 10.22 -39.53
CA LYS A 355 22.54 11.47 -40.27
C LYS A 355 21.97 12.57 -39.35
N LYS A 356 21.03 12.22 -38.46
CA LYS A 356 20.44 13.12 -37.46
C LYS A 356 21.49 13.66 -36.49
N LYS A 357 22.37 12.80 -35.95
CA LYS A 357 23.49 13.21 -35.08
C LYS A 357 24.41 14.22 -35.80
N LYS A 358 24.78 13.95 -37.05
CA LYS A 358 25.60 14.87 -37.86
C LYS A 358 24.88 16.20 -38.11
N LEU A 359 23.58 16.20 -38.35
CA LEU A 359 22.78 17.41 -38.53
C LEU A 359 22.65 18.23 -37.24
N ILE A 360 22.49 17.57 -36.09
CA ILE A 360 22.45 18.25 -34.78
C ILE A 360 23.78 18.96 -34.53
N LYS A 361 24.93 18.28 -34.71
CA LYS A 361 26.26 18.91 -34.58
C LYS A 361 26.44 20.13 -35.48
N LYS A 362 26.04 20.03 -36.75
CA LYS A 362 26.08 21.18 -37.68
C LYS A 362 25.19 22.34 -37.22
N LYS A 363 24.02 22.05 -36.62
CA LYS A 363 23.14 23.07 -36.05
C LYS A 363 23.79 23.72 -34.82
N GLU A 364 24.38 22.93 -33.93
CA GLU A 364 25.13 23.42 -32.77
C GLU A 364 26.28 24.33 -33.20
N GLU A 365 27.12 23.90 -34.16
CA GLU A 365 28.18 24.72 -34.76
C GLU A 365 27.64 25.99 -35.40
N GLY A 366 26.50 25.90 -36.10
CA GLY A 366 25.85 27.06 -36.70
C GLY A 366 25.31 28.06 -35.67
N ILE A 367 24.81 27.56 -34.53
CA ILE A 367 24.39 28.40 -33.40
C ILE A 367 25.63 29.06 -32.78
N LEU A 368 26.67 28.28 -32.48
CA LEU A 368 27.93 28.81 -31.93
C LEU A 368 28.52 29.93 -32.79
N LYS A 369 28.55 29.75 -34.11
CA LYS A 369 29.01 30.78 -35.07
C LYS A 369 28.13 32.02 -35.10
N LYS A 370 26.81 31.87 -35.04
CA LYS A 370 25.86 32.99 -35.05
C LYS A 370 25.96 33.83 -33.79
N TYR A 371 26.14 33.19 -32.64
CA TYR A 371 26.21 33.85 -31.33
C TYR A 371 27.66 34.13 -30.88
N LYS A 372 28.67 33.76 -31.69
CA LYS A 372 30.10 33.95 -31.41
C LYS A 372 30.54 33.38 -30.04
N CYS A 373 29.93 32.27 -29.62
CA CYS A 373 30.24 31.61 -28.35
C CYS A 373 31.36 30.56 -28.49
N GLU A 374 32.27 30.71 -29.46
CA GLU A 374 33.34 29.75 -29.76
C GLU A 374 34.33 29.63 -28.59
N ASP A 375 34.54 30.72 -27.83
CA ASP A 375 35.47 30.78 -26.69
C ASP A 375 34.90 30.14 -25.39
N ALA A 376 33.59 29.88 -25.32
CA ALA A 376 32.92 29.36 -24.11
C ALA A 376 32.89 27.82 -24.03
N VAL A 377 33.30 27.12 -25.09
CA VAL A 377 33.25 25.64 -25.16
C VAL A 377 34.57 25.00 -24.73
N GLY A 378 35.66 25.78 -24.62
CA GLY A 378 37.00 25.30 -24.28
C GLY A 378 37.40 25.42 -22.80
N THR A 379 36.55 26.03 -21.95
CA THR A 379 36.80 26.15 -20.52
C THR A 379 35.99 25.12 -19.75
N ASP A 380 36.63 24.01 -19.36
CA ASP A 380 36.13 23.07 -18.36
C ASP A 380 36.15 23.70 -16.93
N GLY A 381 35.64 24.93 -16.81
CA GLY A 381 35.31 25.55 -15.54
C GLY A 381 33.86 25.20 -15.18
N PRO A 382 33.50 25.17 -13.88
CA PRO A 382 32.12 24.94 -13.50
C PRO A 382 31.25 26.02 -14.15
N VAL A 383 30.40 25.61 -15.09
CA VAL A 383 29.42 26.45 -15.77
C VAL A 383 28.36 26.83 -14.73
N GLY A 384 28.72 27.79 -13.89
CA GLY A 384 27.84 28.50 -12.98
C GLY A 384 27.84 29.96 -13.39
N GLU A 385 26.64 30.51 -13.62
CA GLU A 385 26.33 31.93 -13.39
C GLU A 385 26.60 33.01 -14.47
N GLU A 386 26.69 32.71 -15.78
CA GLU A 386 26.75 33.79 -16.81
C GLU A 386 25.62 33.81 -17.85
N LEU A 387 24.48 33.20 -17.54
CA LEU A 387 23.23 33.45 -18.27
C LEU A 387 22.14 33.84 -17.28
N SER A 388 22.42 34.90 -16.50
CA SER A 388 21.34 35.59 -15.79
C SER A 388 20.44 36.25 -16.82
N GLN A 389 19.20 35.80 -16.90
CA GLN A 389 18.14 36.60 -17.49
C GLN A 389 18.15 37.94 -16.75
N SER A 390 18.28 39.06 -17.47
CA SER A 390 18.33 40.41 -16.88
C SER A 390 17.02 40.81 -16.18
N GLU A 391 16.00 39.96 -16.23
CA GLU A 391 14.70 40.18 -15.64
C GLU A 391 14.53 39.22 -14.46
N VAL A 392 14.78 39.72 -13.25
CA VAL A 392 14.39 39.03 -12.02
C VAL A 392 12.87 39.07 -11.94
N TYR A 393 12.22 37.95 -12.25
CA TYR A 393 10.80 37.79 -11.97
C TYR A 393 10.58 37.92 -10.45
N THR A 394 9.96 39.03 -10.04
CA THR A 394 9.72 39.34 -8.63
C THR A 394 8.26 39.03 -8.33
N GLU A 395 7.97 37.82 -7.83
CA GLU A 395 6.66 37.53 -7.25
C GLU A 395 6.53 38.28 -5.93
N TYR A 396 5.50 39.12 -5.80
CA TYR A 396 5.14 39.73 -4.52
C TYR A 396 4.58 38.65 -3.58
N LYS A 397 5.44 38.07 -2.74
CA LYS A 397 5.00 37.22 -1.63
C LYS A 397 4.51 38.11 -0.48
N PRO A 398 3.44 37.71 0.25
CA PRO A 398 3.03 38.38 1.49
C PRO A 398 4.21 38.42 2.48
N VAL A 399 4.30 39.48 3.29
CA VAL A 399 5.45 39.80 4.16
C VAL A 399 5.92 38.61 5.02
N ASP A 400 5.01 37.71 5.38
CA ASP A 400 5.27 36.58 6.27
C ASP A 400 6.04 35.40 5.62
N GLN A 401 6.28 35.43 4.30
CA GLN A 401 7.00 34.38 3.55
C GLN A 401 8.34 34.85 2.95
N ILE A 402 8.89 35.96 3.42
CA ILE A 402 10.18 36.47 2.93
C ILE A 402 11.32 35.79 3.69
N ASP A 403 12.08 34.93 3.00
CA ASP A 403 13.25 34.26 3.56
C ASP A 403 14.38 35.25 3.88
N SER A 404 14.69 35.45 5.16
CA SER A 404 15.72 36.40 5.65
C SER A 404 17.17 36.00 5.33
N LYS A 405 17.38 34.79 4.78
CA LYS A 405 18.71 34.22 4.48
C LYS A 405 19.21 34.52 3.07
N VAL A 406 18.44 35.18 2.22
CA VAL A 406 18.89 35.58 0.88
C VAL A 406 19.81 36.79 0.99
N LYS A 407 21.11 36.58 0.72
CA LYS A 407 22.09 37.68 0.64
C LYS A 407 21.65 38.64 -0.46
N ARG A 408 21.41 39.92 -0.14
CA ARG A 408 21.21 40.94 -1.17
C ARG A 408 22.48 41.02 -2.02
N VAL A 409 22.34 40.73 -3.31
CA VAL A 409 23.43 40.90 -4.28
C VAL A 409 23.81 42.38 -4.31
N LYS A 410 25.09 42.70 -4.04
CA LYS A 410 25.61 44.05 -4.22
C LYS A 410 25.68 44.33 -5.71
N ILE A 411 24.89 45.29 -6.20
CA ILE A 411 24.94 45.72 -7.59
C ILE A 411 26.26 46.47 -7.79
N LEU A 412 27.16 45.90 -8.58
CA LEU A 412 28.36 46.59 -9.06
C LEU A 412 27.95 47.45 -10.26
N SER A 413 28.50 48.66 -10.37
CA SER A 413 28.23 49.50 -11.54
C SER A 413 29.06 49.01 -12.75
N ARG A 414 28.69 49.49 -13.95
CA ARG A 414 29.32 49.08 -15.22
C ARG A 414 30.76 49.56 -15.37
N TYR A 415 31.18 50.53 -14.57
CA TYR A 415 32.51 51.13 -14.65
C TYR A 415 33.34 50.69 -13.45
N GLU A 416 34.65 50.55 -13.64
CA GLU A 416 35.57 50.33 -12.53
C GLU A 416 35.51 51.54 -11.59
N GLU A 417 34.84 51.37 -10.45
CA GLU A 417 34.82 52.36 -9.37
C GLU A 417 36.12 52.27 -8.57
N ASP A 418 36.51 53.37 -7.91
CA ASP A 418 37.68 53.44 -7.03
C ASP A 418 39.04 53.11 -7.69
N VAL A 419 39.21 53.44 -8.98
CA VAL A 419 40.51 53.32 -9.66
C VAL A 419 41.46 54.45 -9.23
N HIS A 420 42.47 54.08 -8.45
CA HIS A 420 43.52 54.96 -7.95
C HIS A 420 44.74 54.98 -8.87
N LEU A 421 44.80 55.94 -9.78
CA LEU A 421 45.96 56.13 -10.67
C LEU A 421 47.14 56.74 -9.90
N PHE A 422 48.38 56.39 -10.25
CA PHE A 422 49.64 57.00 -9.77
C PHE A 422 49.77 57.20 -8.23
N GLU A 423 49.34 56.20 -7.44
CA GLU A 423 49.45 56.17 -5.96
C GLU A 423 48.64 57.27 -5.24
N HIS A 424 47.58 57.81 -5.86
CA HIS A 424 46.66 58.73 -5.19
C HIS A 424 45.63 57.98 -4.32
N SER A 425 45.43 58.37 -3.06
CA SER A 425 44.43 57.77 -2.16
C SER A 425 42.97 58.16 -2.45
N SER A 426 42.74 58.97 -3.48
CA SER A 426 41.42 59.44 -3.89
C SER A 426 41.30 59.39 -5.41
N VAL A 427 40.09 59.18 -5.93
CA VAL A 427 39.81 59.14 -7.37
C VAL A 427 39.89 60.56 -7.97
N PHE A 428 40.32 60.68 -9.23
CA PHE A 428 40.34 61.96 -9.94
C PHE A 428 38.92 62.53 -10.07
N GLY A 429 38.72 63.80 -9.70
CA GLY A 429 37.39 64.41 -9.62
C GLY A 429 36.81 64.47 -8.20
N SER A 430 37.52 63.93 -7.21
CA SER A 430 37.16 64.05 -5.78
C SER A 430 37.40 65.45 -5.20
N TYR A 431 38.09 66.33 -5.92
CA TYR A 431 38.32 67.74 -5.55
C TYR A 431 38.05 68.66 -6.74
N TYR A 432 37.49 69.84 -6.45
CA TYR A 432 37.22 70.89 -7.44
C TYR A 432 37.81 72.20 -6.96
N ASP A 433 38.76 72.74 -7.73
CA ASP A 433 39.35 74.05 -7.45
C ASP A 433 38.47 75.14 -8.06
N ARG A 434 37.83 75.93 -7.19
CA ARG A 434 36.85 76.96 -7.60
C ARG A 434 37.49 78.15 -8.30
N GLU A 435 38.76 78.43 -8.05
CA GLU A 435 39.45 79.58 -8.65
C GLU A 435 39.91 79.30 -10.09
N LYS A 436 40.30 78.05 -10.38
CA LYS A 436 40.78 77.61 -11.69
C LYS A 436 39.74 76.87 -12.52
N GLY A 437 38.58 76.52 -11.94
CA GLY A 437 37.49 75.80 -12.61
C GLY A 437 37.86 74.38 -13.07
N LYS A 438 38.82 73.74 -12.39
CA LYS A 438 39.36 72.43 -12.78
C LYS A 438 39.14 71.40 -11.68
N TRP A 439 38.89 70.16 -12.11
CA TRP A 439 38.80 68.99 -11.24
C TRP A 439 40.19 68.43 -10.95
N GLY A 440 40.34 67.84 -9.77
CA GLY A 440 41.60 67.31 -9.29
C GLY A 440 41.43 66.18 -8.27
N TYR A 441 42.54 65.76 -7.69
CA TYR A 441 42.59 64.76 -6.63
C TYR A 441 42.43 65.41 -5.25
N ARG A 442 41.64 64.80 -4.35
CA ARG A 442 41.45 65.31 -2.98
C ARG A 442 42.70 65.17 -2.11
N CYS A 443 43.52 64.15 -2.33
CA CYS A 443 44.74 63.89 -1.55
C CYS A 443 45.78 65.02 -1.66
N CYS A 444 46.24 65.35 -2.87
CA CYS A 444 47.30 66.33 -3.08
C CYS A 444 46.84 67.65 -3.72
N ARG A 445 45.53 67.81 -3.99
CA ARG A 445 44.93 68.97 -4.69
C ARG A 445 45.53 69.27 -6.07
N SER A 446 46.21 68.30 -6.67
CA SER A 446 46.68 68.40 -8.06
C SER A 446 45.49 68.39 -9.00
N THR A 447 45.51 69.27 -10.00
CA THR A 447 44.49 69.36 -11.06
C THR A 447 44.88 68.59 -12.33
N ASP A 448 46.10 68.03 -12.37
CA ASP A 448 46.57 67.22 -13.49
C ASP A 448 46.35 65.72 -13.21
N ARG A 449 45.64 65.05 -14.12
CA ARG A 449 45.25 63.63 -13.97
C ARG A 449 46.44 62.67 -13.94
N PHE A 450 47.53 62.98 -14.64
CA PHE A 450 48.67 62.07 -14.83
C PHE A 450 49.90 62.41 -13.98
N GLN A 451 49.78 63.36 -13.05
CA GLN A 451 50.86 63.65 -12.11
C GLN A 451 50.88 62.64 -10.97
N LYS A 452 52.07 62.25 -10.51
CA LYS A 452 52.24 61.38 -9.34
C LYS A 452 51.82 62.13 -8.06
N CYS A 453 51.28 61.41 -7.08
CA CYS A 453 50.91 61.99 -5.79
C CYS A 453 52.16 62.53 -5.06
N PHE A 454 52.07 63.77 -4.57
CA PHE A 454 53.12 64.40 -3.75
C PHE A 454 52.90 64.26 -2.24
N SER A 455 51.76 63.69 -1.82
CA SER A 455 51.49 63.37 -0.41
C SER A 455 51.75 61.88 -0.20
N ALA A 456 52.76 61.55 0.61
CA ALA A 456 52.87 60.23 1.23
C ALA A 456 51.74 60.00 2.22
#